data_AF-A0A3E0D4K3-F1
#
_entry.id   AF-A0A3E0D4K3-F1
#
_cell.length_a   1.000
_cell.length_b   1.000
_cell.length_c   1.000
_cell.angle_alpha   90.00
_cell.angle_beta   90.00
_cell.angle_gamma   90.00
#
_symmetry.space_group_name_H-M   'P 1'
#
loop_
_entity.id
_entity.type
_entity.pdbx_description
1 polymer ?
#
loop_
_entity_poly.entity_id
_entity_poly.type
_entity_poly.pdbx_seq_one_letter_code
_entity_poly.pdbx_strand_id
1 'polypeptide(L)' 'MNSSNLLTDLKKRKTPIVKIDPSLNQYDGQILFPEKLEKANQMLKIIGLPK' A
#
# COMPACT_ATOMS: atom_id res chain seq x y z
N MET A 1 -11.92 -22.18 10.37
CA MET A 1 -11.32 -21.17 11.28
C MET A 1 -12.27 -19.99 11.32
N ASN A 2 -12.74 -19.59 12.51
CA ASN A 2 -13.78 -18.58 12.68
C ASN A 2 -13.19 -17.17 12.47
N SER A 3 -13.81 -16.37 11.59
CA SER A 3 -13.36 -15.02 11.20
C SER A 3 -13.16 -14.04 12.36
N SER A 4 -13.81 -14.29 13.50
CA SER A 4 -13.67 -13.51 14.74
C SER A 4 -12.27 -13.60 15.36
N ASN A 5 -11.64 -14.77 15.34
CA ASN A 5 -10.31 -14.96 15.93
C ASN A 5 -9.23 -14.27 15.10
N LEU A 6 -9.33 -14.30 13.77
CA LEU A 6 -8.38 -13.66 12.85
C LEU A 6 -8.32 -12.14 13.05
N LEU A 7 -9.48 -11.46 13.16
CA LEU A 7 -9.56 -10.02 13.40
C LEU A 7 -8.94 -9.63 14.75
N THR A 8 -9.09 -10.47 15.76
CA THR A 8 -8.56 -10.23 17.10
C THR A 8 -7.04 -10.38 17.12
N ASP A 9 -6.51 -11.38 16.42
CA ASP A 9 -5.07 -11.60 16.29
C ASP A 9 -4.39 -10.55 15.41
N LEU A 10 -5.08 -10.07 14.37
CA LEU A 10 -4.62 -8.95 13.54
C LEU A 10 -4.54 -7.65 14.34
N LYS A 11 -5.53 -7.34 15.19
CA LYS A 11 -5.50 -6.16 16.08
C LYS A 11 -4.37 -6.20 17.12
N LYS A 12 -3.91 -7.39 17.54
CA LYS A 12 -2.76 -7.54 18.46
C LYS A 12 -1.43 -7.23 17.79
N ARG A 13 -1.32 -7.41 16.46
CA ARG A 13 -0.09 -7.07 15.73
C ARG A 13 0.00 -5.54 15.67
N LYS A 14 1.10 -4.96 16.14
CA LYS A 14 1.41 -3.52 15.97
C LYS A 14 1.78 -3.15 14.53
N THR A 15 1.41 -4.00 13.56
CA THR A 15 1.69 -3.81 12.15
C THR A 15 0.46 -3.19 11.50
N PRO A 16 0.59 -2.05 10.81
CA PRO A 16 -0.54 -1.46 10.12
C PRO A 16 -1.10 -2.46 9.10
N ILE A 17 -2.41 -2.73 9.19
CA ILE A 17 -3.12 -3.59 8.26
C ILE A 17 -3.57 -2.70 7.10
N VAL A 18 -2.88 -2.82 5.97
CA VAL A 18 -3.22 -2.08 4.75
C VAL A 18 -4.07 -2.98 3.87
N LYS A 19 -5.17 -2.45 3.32
CA LYS A 19 -6.03 -3.14 2.36
C LYS A 19 -6.08 -2.31 1.07
N ILE A 20 -5.99 -2.98 -0.08
CA ILE A 20 -6.28 -2.37 -1.38
C ILE A 20 -7.80 -2.26 -1.51
N ASP A 21 -8.32 -1.06 -1.74
CA ASP A 21 -9.74 -0.81 -1.99
C ASP A 21 -10.04 -1.01 -3.49
N PRO A 22 -10.82 -2.04 -3.88
CA PRO A 22 -11.12 -2.31 -5.29
C PRO A 22 -11.91 -1.18 -5.98
N SER A 23 -12.56 -0.29 -5.23
CA SER A 23 -13.27 0.86 -5.81
C SER A 23 -12.32 1.87 -6.48
N LEU A 24 -11.02 1.79 -6.18
CA LEU A 24 -9.99 2.65 -6.76
C LEU A 24 -9.41 2.10 -8.08
N ASN A 25 -9.74 0.87 -8.48
CA ASN A 25 -9.24 0.25 -9.71
C ASN A 25 -9.64 1.03 -10.99
N GLN A 26 -10.66 1.89 -10.91
CA GLN A 26 -11.02 2.80 -11.99
C GLN A 26 -9.88 3.75 -12.41
N TYR A 27 -8.89 3.95 -11.54
CA TYR A 27 -7.72 4.78 -11.79
C TYR A 27 -6.50 3.98 -12.25
N ASP A 28 -6.64 2.67 -12.48
CA ASP A 28 -5.53 1.84 -12.95
C ASP A 28 -5.00 2.35 -14.30
N GLY A 29 -3.68 2.39 -14.43
CA GLY A 29 -3.01 2.94 -15.61
C GLY A 29 -3.05 4.46 -15.75
N GLN A 30 -3.74 5.18 -14.84
CA GLN A 30 -3.79 6.64 -14.85
C GLN A 30 -2.78 7.24 -13.87
N ILE A 31 -2.04 8.25 -14.34
CA ILE A 31 -1.15 9.03 -13.48
C ILE A 31 -1.93 10.20 -12.88
N LEU A 32 -2.46 10.02 -11.67
CA LEU A 32 -3.25 11.05 -10.99
C LEU A 32 -2.40 12.21 -10.44
N PHE A 33 -1.14 11.93 -10.09
CA PHE A 33 -0.26 12.89 -9.42
C PHE A 33 1.18 12.80 -9.97
N PRO A 34 1.46 13.41 -11.14
CA PRO A 34 2.75 13.24 -11.82
C PRO A 34 3.95 13.70 -10.98
N GLU A 35 3.87 14.86 -10.31
CA GLU A 35 4.97 15.37 -9.48
C GLU A 35 5.27 14.46 -8.28
N LYS A 36 4.23 13.90 -7.66
CA LYS A 36 4.39 12.96 -6.53
C LYS A 36 5.00 11.64 -6.99
N LEU A 37 4.60 11.16 -8.17
CA LEU A 37 5.16 9.96 -8.79
C LEU A 37 6.66 10.14 -9.07
N GLU A 38 7.06 11.27 -9.64
CA GLU A 38 8.46 11.59 -9.89
C GLU A 38 9.28 11.62 -8.59
N LYS A 39 8.79 12.34 -7.57
CA LYS A 39 9.47 12.43 -6.28
C LYS A 39 9.62 11.06 -5.59
N ALA A 40 8.60 10.21 -5.68
CA ALA A 40 8.66 8.85 -5.15
C ALA A 40 9.73 8.03 -5.87
N ASN A 41 9.79 8.08 -7.20
CA ASN A 41 10.79 7.38 -8.00
C ASN A 41 12.22 7.84 -7.67
N GLN A 42 12.44 9.15 -7.49
CA GLN A 42 13.73 9.69 -7.07
C GLN A 42 14.14 9.16 -5.68
N MET A 43 13.20 9.17 -4.72
CA MET A 43 13.45 8.66 -3.37
C MET A 43 13.82 7.16 -3.40
N LEU A 44 13.06 6.34 -4.14
CA LEU A 44 13.32 4.91 -4.29
C LEU A 44 14.71 4.61 -4.88
N LYS A 45 15.12 5.39 -5.89
CA LYS A 45 16.45 5.29 -6.50
C LYS A 45 17.56 5.61 -5.50
N ILE A 46 17.39 6.66 -4.67
CA ILE A 46 18.36 7.06 -3.64
C ILE A 46 18.55 5.94 -2.60
N ILE A 47 17.46 5.32 -2.16
CA ILE A 47 17.52 4.25 -1.15
C ILE A 47 17.93 2.88 -1.72
N GLY A 48 18.15 2.78 -3.03
CA GLY A 48 18.58 1.55 -3.69
C GLY A 48 17.49 0.47 -3.78
N LEU A 49 16.23 0.87 -3.97
CA LEU A 49 15.14 -0.03 -4.34
C LEU A 49 14.84 0.08 -5.85
N PRO A 50 14.39 -0.99 -6.53
CA PRO A 50 14.19 -2.35 -6.03
C PRO A 50 15.53 -3.12 -5.92
N LYS A 51 15.61 -4.06 -4.99
CA LYS A 51 16.75 -4.98 -4.87
C LYS A 51 16.73 -6.04 -5.97
#